data_AF-A0A7Y3ZD76-F1
#
_entry.id   AF-A0A7Y3ZD76-F1
#
_cell.length_a   1.000
_cell.length_b   1.000
_cell.length_c   1.000
_cell.angle_alpha   90.00
_cell.angle_beta   90.00
_cell.angle_gamma   90.00
#
_symmetry.space_group_name_H-M   'P 1'
#
loop_
_entity.id
_entity.type
_entity.pdbx_description
1 polymer ?
#
loop_
_entity_poly.entity_id
_entity_poly.type
_entity_poly.pdbx_seq_one_letter_code
_entity_poly.pdbx_strand_id
1 'polypeptide(L)'
;MNNENLKLLILGDLYDSDDQIKNEMDKISAMNLHDLVYGNNAKYGWFDCISEVKELLLSINISSDQLAKVKLLSGECCATHFMIMPNWDGEGDEFDLTSFTGIESLTNLECLELLELSKVSNTEKLLELNIEEISSCSSLDPGLERELRARGVLIT
;
A
#
# COMPACT_ATOMS: atom_id res chain seq x y z
N MET A 1 1.04 -6.36 -12.17
CA MET A 1 1.69 -6.42 -10.85
C MET A 1 0.98 -7.49 -10.05
N ASN A 2 1.68 -8.54 -9.61
CA ASN A 2 1.07 -9.72 -8.97
C ASN A 2 0.98 -9.60 -7.44
N ASN A 3 1.33 -8.44 -6.87
CA ASN A 3 1.09 -8.13 -5.47
C ASN A 3 0.01 -7.04 -5.37
N GLU A 4 -1.18 -7.45 -4.93
CA GLU A 4 -2.35 -6.59 -4.76
C GLU A 4 -2.12 -5.52 -3.70
N ASN A 5 -1.62 -5.90 -2.52
CA ASN A 5 -1.45 -4.97 -1.39
C ASN A 5 -0.37 -3.92 -1.70
N LEU A 6 0.72 -4.31 -2.38
CA LEU A 6 1.69 -3.33 -2.89
C LEU A 6 1.03 -2.31 -3.83
N LYS A 7 0.10 -2.76 -4.69
CA LYS A 7 -0.66 -1.88 -5.58
C LYS A 7 -1.53 -0.90 -4.80
N LEU A 8 -2.17 -1.36 -3.73
CA LEU A 8 -3.01 -0.52 -2.89
C LEU A 8 -2.17 0.57 -2.22
N LEU A 9 -1.00 0.23 -1.68
CA LEU A 9 -0.09 1.23 -1.09
C LEU A 9 0.35 2.28 -2.13
N ILE A 10 0.72 1.83 -3.33
CA ILE A 10 1.08 2.72 -4.44
C ILE A 10 -0.08 3.66 -4.81
N LEU A 11 -1.30 3.14 -4.90
CA LEU A 11 -2.48 3.97 -5.18
C LEU A 11 -2.74 4.97 -4.04
N GLY A 12 -2.49 4.58 -2.79
CA GLY A 12 -2.57 5.46 -1.64
C GLY A 12 -1.64 6.67 -1.75
N ASP A 13 -0.36 6.46 -2.07
CA ASP A 13 0.62 7.55 -2.26
C ASP A 13 0.30 8.43 -3.49
N LEU A 14 -0.18 7.80 -4.57
CA LEU A 14 -0.56 8.51 -5.79
C LEU A 14 -1.86 9.31 -5.67
N TYR A 15 -2.72 9.00 -4.69
CA TYR A 15 -4.02 9.67 -4.53
C TYR A 15 -3.89 11.20 -4.36
N ASP A 16 -2.84 11.65 -3.66
CA ASP A 16 -2.60 13.08 -3.41
C ASP A 16 -1.61 13.72 -4.39
N SER A 17 -0.88 12.91 -5.16
CA SER A 17 0.22 13.37 -6.03
C SER A 17 -0.04 13.21 -7.53
N ASP A 18 -1.09 12.49 -7.94
CA ASP A 18 -1.47 12.29 -9.34
C ASP A 18 -2.98 12.51 -9.59
N ASP A 19 -3.31 13.60 -10.30
CA ASP A 19 -4.70 13.96 -10.60
C ASP A 19 -5.47 12.87 -11.35
N GLN A 20 -4.81 12.09 -12.21
CA GLN A 20 -5.51 11.05 -12.96
C GLN A 20 -5.90 9.89 -12.04
N ILE A 21 -4.97 9.40 -11.21
CA ILE A 21 -5.24 8.37 -10.20
C ILE A 21 -6.32 8.84 -9.22
N LYS A 22 -6.18 10.07 -8.71
CA LYS A 22 -7.18 10.69 -7.83
C LYS A 22 -8.58 10.65 -8.44
N ASN A 23 -8.72 11.09 -9.69
CA ASN A 23 -9.99 11.10 -10.39
C ASN A 23 -10.57 9.69 -10.62
N GLU A 24 -9.74 8.66 -10.80
CA GLU A 24 -10.21 7.27 -10.91
C GLU A 24 -10.70 6.73 -9.56
N MET A 25 -9.97 7.00 -8.48
CA MET A 25 -10.38 6.61 -7.12
C MET A 25 -11.63 7.35 -6.66
N ASP A 26 -11.76 8.65 -6.93
CA ASP A 26 -12.93 9.45 -6.58
C ASP A 26 -14.20 8.95 -7.29
N LYS A 27 -14.08 8.44 -8.54
CA LYS A 27 -15.21 7.80 -9.24
C LYS A 27 -15.67 6.52 -8.54
N ILE A 28 -14.75 5.70 -8.04
CA ILE A 28 -15.07 4.48 -7.28
C ILE A 28 -15.75 4.87 -5.96
N SER A 29 -15.20 5.85 -5.24
CA SER A 29 -15.77 6.37 -4.00
C SER A 29 -17.22 6.86 -4.18
N ALA A 30 -17.49 7.57 -5.29
CA ALA A 30 -18.82 8.07 -5.64
C ALA A 30 -19.86 6.97 -5.93
N MET A 31 -19.47 5.69 -6.04
CA MET A 31 -20.40 4.56 -6.21
C MET A 31 -21.11 4.17 -4.90
N ASN A 32 -20.73 4.76 -3.76
CA ASN A 32 -21.30 4.50 -2.42
C ASN A 32 -21.27 3.02 -2.01
N LEU A 33 -20.20 2.31 -2.37
CA LEU A 33 -20.07 0.88 -2.07
C LEU A 33 -19.97 0.59 -0.55
N HIS A 34 -19.72 1.59 0.29
CA HIS A 34 -19.82 1.48 1.75
C HIS A 34 -21.23 1.11 2.24
N ASP A 35 -22.28 1.36 1.44
CA ASP A 35 -23.64 0.91 1.72
C ASP A 35 -23.75 -0.63 1.76
N LEU A 36 -22.78 -1.36 1.19
CA LEU A 36 -22.70 -2.81 1.31
C LEU A 36 -22.35 -3.27 2.73
N VAL A 37 -21.90 -2.36 3.60
CA VAL A 37 -21.66 -2.59 5.05
C VAL A 37 -22.72 -1.87 5.89
N TYR A 38 -23.00 -0.59 5.60
CA TYR A 38 -23.88 0.24 6.45
C TYR A 38 -25.36 0.26 6.04
N GLY A 39 -25.67 -0.20 4.82
CA GLY A 39 -27.01 -0.11 4.26
C GLY A 39 -27.97 -1.15 4.82
N ASN A 40 -29.27 -0.95 4.54
CA ASN A 40 -30.35 -1.82 5.02
C ASN A 40 -30.26 -3.28 4.51
N ASN A 41 -29.50 -3.52 3.44
CA ASN A 41 -29.26 -4.83 2.84
C ASN A 41 -27.76 -5.12 2.78
N ALA A 42 -27.07 -4.97 3.93
CA ALA A 42 -25.64 -5.21 4.02
C ALA A 42 -25.26 -6.61 3.49
N LYS A 43 -24.25 -6.65 2.63
CA LYS A 43 -23.64 -7.88 2.09
C LYS A 43 -22.43 -8.33 2.91
N TYR A 44 -21.74 -7.36 3.52
CA TYR A 44 -20.49 -7.54 4.25
C TYR A 44 -20.71 -7.22 5.73
N GLY A 45 -19.95 -7.90 6.59
CA GLY A 45 -19.83 -7.59 8.01
C GLY A 45 -19.10 -6.26 8.27
N TRP A 46 -19.09 -5.84 9.53
CA TRP A 46 -18.53 -4.54 9.94
C TRP A 46 -17.04 -4.40 9.59
N PHE A 47 -16.27 -5.47 9.76
CA PHE A 47 -14.82 -5.53 9.49
C PHE A 47 -14.48 -6.34 8.23
N ASP A 48 -15.45 -6.57 7.34
CA ASP A 48 -15.20 -7.32 6.12
C ASP A 48 -14.66 -6.40 5.02
N CYS A 49 -13.69 -6.89 4.24
CA CYS A 49 -13.29 -6.26 2.99
C CYS A 49 -14.40 -6.36 1.92
N ILE A 50 -14.76 -5.23 1.32
CA ILE A 50 -15.66 -5.15 0.17
C ILE A 50 -14.89 -5.54 -1.10
N SER A 51 -15.04 -6.80 -1.54
CA SER A 51 -14.31 -7.34 -2.69
C SER A 51 -14.49 -6.52 -3.97
N GLU A 52 -15.68 -5.97 -4.22
CA GLU A 52 -15.98 -5.15 -5.40
C GLU A 52 -15.13 -3.88 -5.44
N VAL A 53 -14.91 -3.24 -4.28
CA VAL A 53 -14.06 -2.05 -4.21
C VAL A 53 -12.61 -2.42 -4.48
N LYS A 54 -12.14 -3.52 -3.88
CA LYS A 54 -10.78 -4.03 -4.10
C LYS A 54 -10.54 -4.34 -5.58
N GLU A 55 -11.47 -5.03 -6.24
CA GLU A 55 -11.40 -5.32 -7.68
C GLU A 55 -11.33 -4.05 -8.54
N LEU A 56 -12.15 -3.04 -8.23
CA LEU A 56 -12.14 -1.76 -8.95
C LEU A 56 -10.82 -1.01 -8.77
N LEU A 57 -10.29 -0.92 -7.55
CA LEU A 57 -8.98 -0.30 -7.29
C LEU A 57 -7.85 -1.06 -8.02
N LEU A 58 -7.86 -2.38 -7.97
CA LEU A 58 -6.89 -3.21 -8.68
C LEU A 58 -7.01 -3.12 -10.20
N SER A 59 -8.12 -2.63 -10.74
CA SER A 59 -8.29 -2.39 -12.18
C SER A 59 -7.68 -1.08 -12.67
N ILE A 60 -7.39 -0.12 -11.78
CA ILE A 60 -6.77 1.17 -12.13
C ILE A 60 -5.41 0.92 -12.76
N ASN A 61 -5.19 1.46 -13.96
CA ASN A 61 -3.91 1.30 -14.65
C ASN A 61 -2.92 2.38 -14.20
N ILE A 62 -1.73 1.95 -13.77
CA ILE A 62 -0.66 2.84 -13.32
C ILE A 62 0.46 2.78 -14.35
N SER A 63 0.70 3.90 -15.01
CA SER A 63 1.78 4.03 -15.99
C SER A 63 3.16 4.09 -15.31
N SER A 64 4.23 3.83 -16.07
CA SER A 64 5.60 3.98 -15.57
C SER A 64 5.91 5.39 -15.08
N ASP A 65 5.38 6.42 -15.75
CA ASP A 65 5.56 7.82 -15.32
C ASP A 65 4.87 8.11 -13.99
N GLN A 66 3.74 7.45 -13.71
CA GLN A 66 3.06 7.53 -12.42
C GLN A 66 3.81 6.75 -11.35
N LEU A 67 4.29 5.54 -11.65
CA LEU A 67 5.12 4.76 -10.71
C LEU A 67 6.39 5.51 -10.30
N ALA A 68 6.99 6.29 -11.20
CA ALA A 68 8.14 7.13 -10.91
C ALA A 68 7.81 8.33 -9.98
N LYS A 69 6.54 8.67 -9.75
CA LYS A 69 6.16 9.71 -8.77
C LYS A 69 6.13 9.19 -7.35
N VAL A 70 6.02 7.87 -7.17
CA VAL A 70 5.90 7.24 -5.86
C VAL A 70 7.20 7.44 -5.09
N LYS A 71 7.07 8.08 -3.92
CA LYS A 71 8.20 8.38 -3.03
C LYS A 71 8.09 7.70 -1.67
N LEU A 72 6.87 7.33 -1.29
CA LEU A 72 6.55 6.72 -0.01
C LEU A 72 5.68 5.47 -0.22
N LEU A 73 6.01 4.39 0.50
CA LEU A 73 5.08 3.30 0.75
C LEU A 73 4.75 3.30 2.24
N SER A 74 3.50 3.65 2.58
CA SER A 74 3.05 3.76 3.96
C SER A 74 1.97 2.73 4.27
N GLY A 75 2.07 2.01 5.39
CA GLY A 75 0.98 1.17 5.88
C GLY A 75 -0.27 1.97 6.27
N GLU A 76 -0.12 3.27 6.54
CA GLU A 76 -1.21 4.21 6.78
C GLU A 76 -1.88 4.72 5.50
N CYS A 77 -1.85 3.98 4.39
CA CYS A 77 -2.58 4.29 3.15
C CYS A 77 -4.12 4.22 3.33
N CYS A 78 -4.64 5.13 4.14
CA CYS A 78 -6.01 5.25 4.60
C CYS A 78 -6.98 5.32 3.43
N ALA A 79 -6.61 6.00 2.35
CA ALA A 79 -7.49 6.19 1.19
C ALA A 79 -7.94 4.83 0.61
N THR A 80 -7.02 3.92 0.31
CA THR A 80 -7.37 2.61 -0.25
C THR A 80 -7.96 1.66 0.78
N HIS A 81 -7.44 1.66 2.01
CA HIS A 81 -7.89 0.74 3.04
C HIS A 81 -9.32 1.05 3.50
N PHE A 82 -9.66 2.31 3.77
CA PHE A 82 -11.04 2.70 4.15
C PHE A 82 -12.04 2.56 3.01
N MET A 83 -11.59 2.66 1.76
CA MET A 83 -12.46 2.34 0.62
C MET A 83 -12.83 0.85 0.61
N ILE A 84 -11.87 -0.05 0.89
CA ILE A 84 -12.09 -1.50 0.87
C ILE A 84 -12.77 -1.98 2.15
N MET A 85 -12.34 -1.52 3.32
CA MET A 85 -12.87 -1.87 4.63
C MET A 85 -13.22 -0.57 5.38
N PRO A 86 -14.47 -0.08 5.28
CA PRO A 86 -14.87 1.21 5.83
C PRO A 86 -14.65 1.39 7.35
N ASN A 87 -14.65 0.29 8.11
CA ASN A 87 -14.40 0.31 9.56
C ASN A 87 -13.04 -0.26 9.93
N TRP A 88 -12.06 -0.24 9.02
CA TRP A 88 -10.70 -0.66 9.35
C TRP A 88 -10.18 0.15 10.54
N ASP A 89 -9.70 -0.55 11.56
CA ASP A 89 -9.20 0.04 12.81
C ASP A 89 -7.67 0.07 12.87
N GLY A 90 -6.99 -0.32 11.78
CA GLY A 90 -5.53 -0.44 11.72
C GLY A 90 -5.02 -1.80 12.16
N GLU A 91 -5.90 -2.72 12.58
CA GLU A 91 -5.56 -4.10 12.92
C GLU A 91 -5.96 -5.07 11.80
N GLY A 92 -5.51 -6.32 11.89
CA GLY A 92 -5.76 -7.37 10.90
C GLY A 92 -4.61 -7.60 9.93
N ASP A 93 -4.78 -8.56 9.03
CA ASP A 93 -3.76 -8.94 8.04
C ASP A 93 -4.20 -8.82 6.58
N GLU A 94 -5.38 -8.25 6.35
CA GLU A 94 -6.00 -8.11 5.04
C GLU A 94 -5.14 -7.29 4.08
N PHE A 95 -4.38 -6.32 4.63
CA PHE A 95 -3.53 -5.39 3.88
C PHE A 95 -2.03 -5.68 4.03
N ASP A 96 -1.65 -6.77 4.73
CA ASP A 96 -0.23 -7.15 4.91
C ASP A 96 0.47 -7.39 3.57
N LEU A 97 1.70 -6.90 3.45
CA LEU A 97 2.55 -7.25 2.31
C LEU A 97 3.09 -8.67 2.47
N THR A 98 3.09 -9.44 1.36
CA THR A 98 3.67 -10.78 1.31
C THR A 98 4.95 -10.85 0.45
N SER A 99 5.20 -9.81 -0.36
CA SER A 99 6.36 -9.73 -1.24
C SER A 99 6.66 -8.30 -1.71
N PHE A 100 7.91 -7.95 -1.93
CA PHE A 100 8.30 -6.75 -2.68
C PHE A 100 8.44 -7.01 -4.19
N THR A 101 7.88 -8.08 -4.74
CA THR A 101 7.90 -8.31 -6.19
C THR A 101 7.19 -7.17 -6.94
N GLY A 102 7.91 -6.49 -7.85
CA GLY A 102 7.42 -5.31 -8.57
C GLY A 102 7.87 -3.98 -7.97
N ILE A 103 8.48 -3.97 -6.78
CA ILE A 103 8.99 -2.75 -6.14
C ILE A 103 10.07 -2.06 -6.98
N GLU A 104 10.79 -2.81 -7.82
CA GLU A 104 11.82 -2.28 -8.72
C GLU A 104 11.27 -1.27 -9.76
N SER A 105 9.96 -1.23 -9.95
CA SER A 105 9.30 -0.24 -10.81
C SER A 105 9.17 1.15 -10.16
N LEU A 106 9.35 1.25 -8.84
CA LEU A 106 9.26 2.48 -8.07
C LEU A 106 10.65 3.15 -7.99
N THR A 107 11.11 3.69 -9.12
CA THR A 107 12.52 4.12 -9.27
C THR A 107 12.93 5.28 -8.37
N ASN A 108 11.97 6.03 -7.83
CA ASN A 108 12.17 7.18 -6.96
C ASN A 108 11.60 6.95 -5.54
N LEU A 109 11.37 5.68 -5.17
CA LEU A 109 10.96 5.34 -3.81
C LEU A 109 12.09 5.67 -2.83
N GLU A 110 11.78 6.54 -1.86
CA GLU A 110 12.73 7.06 -0.88
C GLU A 110 12.40 6.57 0.53
N CYS A 111 11.12 6.35 0.85
CA CYS A 111 10.68 6.06 2.21
C CYS A 111 9.72 4.85 2.30
N LEU A 112 9.92 4.03 3.33
CA LEU A 112 8.96 3.01 3.78
C LEU A 112 8.52 3.35 5.20
N GLU A 113 7.21 3.33 5.46
CA GLU A 113 6.66 3.71 6.76
C GLU A 113 5.54 2.78 7.23
N LEU A 114 5.52 2.45 8.53
CA LEU A 114 4.39 1.75 9.17
C LEU A 114 4.01 0.40 8.52
N LEU A 115 5.00 -0.31 7.96
CA LEU A 115 4.78 -1.61 7.31
C LEU A 115 5.09 -2.77 8.26
N GLU A 116 4.22 -3.78 8.26
CA GLU A 116 4.48 -5.08 8.88
C GLU A 116 5.19 -6.01 7.88
N LEU A 117 6.45 -6.34 8.16
CA LEU A 117 7.31 -7.07 7.21
C LEU A 117 7.45 -8.57 7.51
N SER A 118 6.83 -9.11 8.57
CA SER A 118 7.00 -10.52 8.98
C SER A 118 6.59 -11.54 7.93
N LYS A 119 5.67 -11.17 7.03
CA LYS A 119 5.17 -12.03 5.94
C LYS A 119 5.85 -11.76 4.60
N VAL A 120 6.73 -10.75 4.52
CA VAL A 120 7.40 -10.37 3.28
C VAL A 120 8.55 -11.33 2.99
N SER A 121 8.39 -12.13 1.94
CA SER A 121 9.32 -13.22 1.60
C SER A 121 10.65 -12.80 0.99
N ASN A 122 10.79 -11.54 0.55
CA ASN A 122 11.93 -11.05 -0.22
C ASN A 122 12.33 -9.62 0.17
N THR A 123 12.51 -9.38 1.48
CA THR A 123 12.91 -8.08 2.05
C THR A 123 14.29 -7.63 1.59
N GLU A 124 15.17 -8.54 1.15
CA GLU A 124 16.49 -8.22 0.60
C GLU A 124 16.44 -7.33 -0.64
N LYS A 125 15.31 -7.30 -1.37
CA LYS A 125 15.10 -6.37 -2.49
C LYS A 125 15.27 -4.90 -2.10
N LEU A 126 15.07 -4.54 -0.84
CA LEU A 126 15.30 -3.18 -0.36
C LEU A 126 16.76 -2.72 -0.57
N LEU A 127 17.72 -3.65 -0.63
CA LEU A 127 19.13 -3.36 -0.94
C LEU A 127 19.33 -2.95 -2.40
N GLU A 128 18.40 -3.26 -3.30
CA GLU A 128 18.50 -2.90 -4.72
C GLU A 128 17.95 -1.49 -4.99
N LEU A 129 17.32 -0.87 -4.00
CA LEU A 129 16.64 0.42 -4.11
C LEU A 129 17.46 1.56 -3.49
N ASN A 130 17.08 2.79 -3.81
CA ASN A 130 17.65 4.01 -3.25
C ASN A 130 16.84 4.51 -2.03
N ILE A 131 16.50 3.59 -1.11
CA ILE A 131 15.77 3.96 0.10
C ILE A 131 16.64 4.88 0.96
N GLU A 132 16.06 5.97 1.44
CA GLU A 132 16.68 6.92 2.35
C GLU A 132 16.21 6.68 3.80
N GLU A 133 14.95 6.31 4.00
CA GLU A 133 14.34 6.14 5.32
C GLU A 133 13.42 4.91 5.41
N ILE A 134 13.46 4.22 6.55
CA ILE A 134 12.50 3.20 6.97
C ILE A 134 12.04 3.53 8.38
N SER A 135 10.81 4.01 8.53
CA SER A 135 10.26 4.45 9.82
C SER A 135 9.14 3.53 10.30
N SER A 136 9.13 3.20 11.59
CA SER A 136 8.04 2.48 12.25
C SER A 136 7.63 1.16 11.56
N CYS A 137 8.54 0.52 10.84
CA CYS A 137 8.30 -0.77 10.19
C CYS A 137 8.68 -1.90 11.16
N SER A 138 7.79 -2.88 11.31
CA SER A 138 8.01 -4.03 12.18
C SER A 138 8.60 -5.21 11.43
N SER A 139 9.26 -6.11 12.17
CA SER A 139 9.73 -7.41 11.67
C SER A 139 10.76 -7.34 10.52
N LEU A 140 11.50 -6.24 10.39
CA LEU A 140 12.66 -6.17 9.51
C LEU A 140 13.76 -7.12 10.02
N ASP A 141 14.35 -7.93 9.13
CA ASP A 141 15.44 -8.82 9.50
C ASP A 141 16.63 -8.03 10.09
N PRO A 142 17.15 -8.38 11.28
CA PRO A 142 18.25 -7.62 11.89
C PRO A 142 19.55 -7.61 11.09
N GLY A 143 19.80 -8.65 10.29
CA GLY A 143 20.94 -8.71 9.38
C GLY A 143 20.81 -7.70 8.25
N LEU A 144 19.63 -7.66 7.64
CA LEU A 144 19.25 -6.69 6.61
C LEU A 144 19.24 -5.26 7.13
N GLU A 145 18.68 -5.02 8.32
CA GLU A 145 18.68 -3.69 8.96
C GLU A 145 20.10 -3.14 9.09
N ARG A 146 21.04 -3.97 9.57
CA ARG A 146 22.44 -3.58 9.70
C ARG A 146 23.07 -3.24 8.35
N GLU A 147 22.74 -3.98 7.30
CA GLU A 147 23.26 -3.72 5.95
C GLU A 147 22.69 -2.42 5.39
N LEU A 148 21.39 -2.16 5.56
CA LEU A 148 20.75 -0.90 5.16
C LEU A 148 21.35 0.30 5.89
N ARG A 149 21.52 0.22 7.22
CA ARG A 149 22.19 1.27 8.00
C ARG A 149 23.63 1.52 7.53
N ALA A 150 24.37 0.47 7.17
CA ALA A 150 25.73 0.61 6.63
C ALA A 150 25.77 1.34 5.28
N ARG A 151 24.66 1.32 4.52
CA ARG A 151 24.46 2.06 3.27
C ARG A 151 23.95 3.49 3.49
N GLY A 152 23.70 3.89 4.73
CA GLY A 152 23.25 5.23 5.11
C GLY A 152 21.74 5.40 5.27
N VAL A 153 20.96 4.31 5.21
CA VAL A 153 19.50 4.36 5.42
C VAL A 153 19.20 4.73 6.87
N LEU A 154 18.36 5.74 7.06
CA LEU A 154 17.81 6.09 8.37
C LEU A 154 16.74 5.06 8.74
N ILE A 155 16.88 4.42 9.90
CA ILE A 155 15.88 3.47 10.40
C ILE A 155 15.49 3.85 11.82
N THR A 156 14.21 4.13 12.05
CA THR A 156 13.65 4.67 13.31
C THR A 156 12.46 3.87 13.80
#